data_AF-A0A6M0FNZ8-F1
#
_entry.id   AF-A0A6M0FNZ8-F1
#
_cell.length_a   1.000
_cell.length_b   1.000
_cell.length_c   1.000
_cell.angle_alpha   90.00
_cell.angle_beta   90.00
_cell.angle_gamma   90.00
#
_symmetry.space_group_name_H-M   'P 1'
#
loop_
_entity.id
_entity.type
_entity.pdbx_description
1 polymer ?
#
loop_
_entity_poly.entity_id
_entity_poly.type
_entity_poly.pdbx_seq_one_letter_code
_entity_poly.pdbx_strand_id
1 'polypeptide(L)'
;MISKYDLRKVILNSESLPDWIKKSPYHLKVNAIYDANAAFKTSRKSGTKQPSCGKFRSIRDRIQSIKFRVEDFKKGTWLPSLTKGLNLLASEPIPTINVEYQQKQKDGTYKSCVREQSWNAETQLVYDKKRWFAVFPKEFKPESSKSQSIIALDPGVRSFLTGFDGEKFVDIGQGDITRIFRLGQHIDRLISHKTALKGRQHKHKRQRVQKKINSLLIRIRNLIDEVHKKVAKWLTTEYRVIFIPTFESSQMVAKSGKKKRKLNSKTYPNVA
;
A
#
# COMPACT_ATOMS: atom_id res chain seq x y z
N MET A 1 22.82 -1.95 -25.78
CA MET A 1 21.68 -2.41 -24.94
C MET A 1 20.40 -2.18 -25.74
N ILE A 2 19.58 -3.21 -25.97
CA ILE A 2 18.33 -3.07 -26.74
C ILE A 2 17.39 -2.09 -26.01
N SER A 3 16.77 -1.17 -26.75
CA SER A 3 15.84 -0.20 -26.15
C SER A 3 14.55 -0.90 -25.68
N LYS A 4 13.80 -0.26 -24.76
CA LYS A 4 12.48 -0.79 -24.35
C LYS A 4 11.49 -0.89 -25.51
N TYR A 5 11.63 -0.01 -26.51
CA TYR A 5 10.76 0.06 -27.67
C TYR A 5 11.05 -1.06 -28.66
N ASP A 6 12.32 -1.40 -28.85
CA ASP A 6 12.72 -2.50 -29.73
C ASP A 6 12.39 -3.85 -29.12
N LEU A 7 12.61 -4.02 -27.81
CA LEU A 7 12.15 -5.21 -27.07
C LEU A 7 10.65 -5.44 -27.21
N ARG A 8 9.84 -4.37 -27.14
CA ARG A 8 8.39 -4.45 -27.37
C ARG A 8 8.07 -5.00 -28.76
N LYS A 9 8.74 -4.53 -29.81
CA LYS A 9 8.51 -4.98 -31.19
C LYS A 9 8.85 -6.46 -31.34
N VAL A 10 10.03 -6.86 -30.87
CA VAL A 10 10.52 -8.25 -30.95
C VAL A 10 9.59 -9.20 -30.20
N ILE A 11 9.25 -8.88 -28.95
CA ILE A 11 8.42 -9.77 -28.13
C ILE A 11 7.01 -9.84 -28.68
N LEU A 12 6.34 -8.72 -28.97
CA LEU A 12 4.93 -8.76 -29.36
C LEU A 12 4.68 -9.35 -30.76
N ASN A 13 5.70 -9.38 -31.62
CA ASN A 13 5.63 -10.00 -32.95
C ASN A 13 6.17 -11.45 -32.95
N SER A 14 6.65 -11.95 -31.80
CA SER A 14 7.17 -13.31 -31.71
C SER A 14 6.04 -14.34 -31.80
N GLU A 15 6.22 -15.36 -32.64
CA GLU A 15 5.29 -16.49 -32.77
C GLU A 15 5.16 -17.31 -31.48
N SER A 16 6.17 -17.22 -30.61
CA SER A 16 6.21 -17.93 -29.32
C SER A 16 5.28 -17.38 -28.24
N LEU A 17 4.48 -16.34 -28.51
CA LEU A 17 3.53 -15.81 -27.52
C LEU A 17 2.37 -16.78 -27.29
N PRO A 18 2.12 -17.20 -26.04
CA PRO A 18 0.93 -17.97 -25.70
C PRO A 18 -0.37 -17.25 -26.08
N ASP A 19 -1.36 -18.00 -26.56
CA ASP A 19 -2.61 -17.42 -27.08
C ASP A 19 -3.40 -16.63 -26.03
N TRP A 20 -3.31 -17.02 -24.75
CA TRP A 20 -3.95 -16.28 -23.68
C TRP A 20 -3.34 -14.87 -23.48
N ILE A 21 -2.06 -14.69 -23.82
CA ILE A 21 -1.42 -13.37 -23.84
C ILE A 21 -1.94 -12.56 -25.03
N LYS A 22 -2.14 -13.17 -26.20
CA LYS A 22 -2.69 -12.47 -27.38
C LYS A 22 -4.04 -11.82 -27.06
N LYS A 23 -4.90 -12.51 -26.30
CA LYS A 23 -6.20 -12.01 -25.80
C LYS A 23 -6.10 -10.90 -24.74
N SER A 24 -4.93 -10.72 -24.12
CA SER A 24 -4.73 -9.71 -23.08
C SER A 24 -4.59 -8.29 -23.67
N PRO A 25 -4.94 -7.23 -22.90
CA PRO A 25 -4.94 -5.85 -23.38
C PRO A 25 -3.54 -5.41 -23.81
N TYR A 26 -3.45 -4.64 -24.90
CA TYR A 26 -2.17 -4.23 -25.48
C TYR A 26 -1.29 -3.48 -24.47
N HIS A 27 -1.84 -2.51 -23.75
CA HIS A 27 -1.09 -1.68 -22.81
C HIS A 27 -0.50 -2.47 -21.65
N LEU A 28 -1.23 -3.45 -21.11
CA LEU A 28 -0.73 -4.31 -20.03
C LEU A 28 0.47 -5.16 -20.47
N LYS A 29 0.43 -5.69 -21.71
CA LYS A 29 1.57 -6.43 -22.29
C LYS A 29 2.80 -5.54 -22.41
N VAL A 30 2.62 -4.33 -22.94
CA VAL A 30 3.72 -3.37 -23.09
C VAL A 30 4.29 -2.96 -21.72
N ASN A 31 3.44 -2.69 -20.74
CA ASN A 31 3.87 -2.34 -19.38
C ASN A 31 4.69 -3.47 -18.74
N ALA A 32 4.30 -4.73 -18.93
CA ALA A 32 5.07 -5.88 -18.44
C ALA A 32 6.48 -5.97 -19.08
N ILE A 33 6.60 -5.70 -20.38
CA ILE A 33 7.88 -5.66 -21.09
C ILE A 33 8.76 -4.51 -20.56
N TYR A 34 8.16 -3.34 -20.33
CA TYR A 34 8.87 -2.18 -19.81
C TYR A 34 9.35 -2.40 -18.37
N ASP A 35 8.50 -2.98 -17.51
CA ASP A 35 8.86 -3.35 -16.14
C ASP A 35 10.00 -4.38 -16.12
N ALA A 36 9.97 -5.37 -17.02
CA ALA A 36 11.04 -6.35 -17.17
C ALA A 36 12.38 -5.70 -17.57
N ASN A 37 12.36 -4.81 -18.57
CA ASN A 37 13.57 -4.10 -19.00
C ASN A 37 14.11 -3.17 -17.90
N ALA A 38 13.22 -2.47 -17.17
CA ALA A 38 13.61 -1.65 -16.04
C ALA A 38 14.27 -2.47 -14.93
N ALA A 39 13.68 -3.62 -14.57
CA ALA A 39 14.26 -4.54 -13.57
C ALA A 39 15.63 -5.06 -14.00
N PHE A 40 15.79 -5.44 -15.27
CA PHE A 40 17.06 -5.86 -15.86
C PHE A 40 18.13 -4.77 -15.73
N LYS A 41 17.81 -3.54 -16.15
CA LYS A 41 18.73 -2.39 -16.04
C LYS A 41 19.15 -2.11 -14.59
N THR A 42 18.21 -2.11 -13.66
CA THR A 42 18.49 -1.91 -12.23
C THR A 42 19.42 -3.00 -11.70
N SER A 43 19.17 -4.27 -12.05
CA SER A 43 20.02 -5.38 -11.59
C SER A 43 21.46 -5.31 -12.12
N ARG A 44 21.66 -4.83 -13.35
CA ARG A 44 22.98 -4.55 -13.92
C ARG A 44 23.70 -3.44 -13.16
N LYS A 45 23.00 -2.34 -12.84
CA LYS A 45 23.54 -1.25 -12.01
C LYS A 45 23.96 -1.73 -10.63
N SER A 46 23.21 -2.67 -10.03
CA SER A 46 23.55 -3.27 -8.73
C SER A 46 24.67 -4.32 -8.80
N GLY A 47 25.45 -4.41 -9.88
CA GLY A 47 26.63 -5.27 -9.98
C GLY A 47 26.36 -6.73 -10.35
N THR A 48 25.13 -7.08 -10.76
CA THR A 48 24.82 -8.45 -11.22
C THR A 48 25.47 -8.70 -12.59
N LYS A 49 26.50 -9.54 -12.65
CA LYS A 49 27.23 -9.85 -13.90
C LYS A 49 26.53 -10.89 -14.80
N GLN A 50 25.58 -11.66 -14.26
CA GLN A 50 24.92 -12.74 -15.00
C GLN A 50 23.98 -12.26 -16.12
N PRO A 51 23.85 -13.01 -17.23
CA PRO A 51 22.93 -12.68 -18.33
C PRO A 51 21.44 -12.77 -17.94
N SER A 52 21.10 -13.59 -16.95
CA SER A 52 19.76 -13.73 -16.35
C SER A 52 19.55 -12.76 -15.18
N CYS A 53 19.71 -11.47 -15.42
CA CYS A 53 19.61 -10.48 -14.35
C CYS A 53 18.18 -9.92 -14.21
N GLY A 54 17.67 -9.92 -12.97
CA GLY A 54 16.31 -9.50 -12.60
C GLY A 54 15.44 -10.67 -12.14
N LYS A 55 15.11 -10.72 -10.84
CA LYS A 55 14.09 -11.67 -10.33
C LYS A 55 12.72 -11.07 -10.55
N PHE A 56 11.84 -11.79 -11.24
CA PHE A 56 10.43 -11.42 -11.30
C PHE A 56 9.77 -11.66 -9.93
N ARG A 57 8.77 -10.85 -9.62
CA ARG A 57 7.92 -11.09 -8.44
C ARG A 57 7.22 -12.42 -8.59
N SER A 58 7.15 -13.18 -7.50
CA SER A 58 6.43 -14.45 -7.51
C SER A 58 4.93 -14.17 -7.59
N ILE A 59 4.18 -14.99 -8.33
CA ILE A 59 2.71 -15.00 -8.23
C ILE A 59 2.24 -15.39 -6.81
N ARG A 60 3.13 -15.91 -5.96
CA ARG A 60 2.85 -16.21 -4.55
C ARG A 60 3.21 -15.05 -3.63
N ASP A 61 3.74 -13.95 -4.16
CA ASP A 61 4.02 -12.76 -3.38
C ASP A 61 2.72 -12.21 -2.79
N ARG A 62 2.82 -11.74 -1.54
CA ARG A 62 1.66 -11.26 -0.78
C ARG A 62 1.05 -9.98 -1.37
N ILE A 63 1.87 -9.22 -2.08
CA ILE A 63 1.50 -7.94 -2.71
C ILE A 63 1.71 -8.08 -4.21
N GLN A 64 0.66 -7.86 -4.97
CA GLN A 64 0.68 -7.81 -6.43
C GLN A 64 0.14 -6.48 -6.91
N SER A 65 0.59 -6.02 -8.07
CA SER A 65 0.17 -4.73 -8.63
C SER A 65 0.01 -4.84 -10.12
N ILE A 66 -1.06 -4.25 -10.64
CA ILE A 66 -1.29 -4.05 -12.07
C ILE A 66 -1.19 -2.55 -12.32
N LYS A 67 -0.32 -2.15 -13.25
CA LYS A 67 -0.15 -0.74 -13.64
C LYS A 67 -0.94 -0.45 -14.90
N PHE A 68 -1.67 0.65 -14.86
CA PHE A 68 -2.51 1.15 -15.92
C PHE A 68 -1.97 2.50 -16.39
N ARG A 69 -2.01 2.71 -17.70
CA ARG A 69 -1.70 4.01 -18.26
C ARG A 69 -2.82 4.99 -17.93
N VAL A 70 -2.50 6.27 -18.05
CA VAL A 70 -3.47 7.38 -17.98
C VAL A 70 -4.73 7.09 -18.80
N GLU A 71 -4.56 6.59 -20.02
CA GLU A 71 -5.63 6.33 -20.99
C GLU A 71 -6.51 5.12 -20.68
N ASP A 72 -6.08 4.26 -19.75
CA ASP A 72 -6.77 3.01 -19.40
C ASP A 72 -7.89 3.24 -18.37
N PHE A 73 -7.90 4.36 -17.63
CA PHE A 73 -8.97 4.68 -16.68
C PHE A 73 -9.92 5.74 -17.27
N LYS A 74 -11.15 5.34 -17.58
CA LYS A 74 -12.20 6.17 -18.22
C LYS A 74 -13.58 5.66 -17.80
N LYS A 75 -14.61 6.51 -17.77
CA LYS A 75 -15.99 6.12 -17.41
C LYS A 75 -16.08 5.44 -16.03
N GLY A 76 -15.35 5.97 -15.05
CA GLY A 76 -15.32 5.46 -13.67
C GLY A 76 -14.69 4.08 -13.47
N THR A 77 -14.01 3.50 -14.49
CA THR A 77 -13.43 2.15 -14.40
C THR A 77 -12.15 2.00 -15.23
N TRP A 78 -11.36 0.96 -14.95
CA TRP A 78 -10.24 0.57 -15.81
C TRP A 78 -10.72 -0.28 -16.99
N LEU A 79 -10.16 0.01 -18.17
CA LEU A 79 -10.38 -0.72 -19.41
C LEU A 79 -11.88 -0.93 -19.71
N PRO A 80 -12.68 0.15 -19.85
CA PRO A 80 -14.15 0.07 -19.98
C PRO A 80 -14.63 -0.79 -21.16
N SER A 81 -13.86 -0.87 -22.24
CA SER A 81 -14.17 -1.74 -23.39
C SER A 81 -14.11 -3.24 -23.05
N LEU A 82 -13.31 -3.61 -22.05
CA LEU A 82 -13.13 -4.99 -21.59
C LEU A 82 -14.01 -5.33 -20.41
N THR A 83 -14.24 -4.38 -19.52
CA THR A 83 -15.11 -4.56 -18.35
C THR A 83 -16.60 -4.48 -18.69
N LYS A 84 -16.98 -4.04 -19.91
CA LYS A 84 -18.32 -4.18 -20.50
C LYS A 84 -19.47 -3.85 -19.54
N GLY A 85 -19.44 -2.67 -18.92
CA GLY A 85 -20.49 -2.21 -18.01
C GLY A 85 -20.36 -2.68 -16.56
N LEU A 86 -19.28 -3.39 -16.21
CA LEU A 86 -18.93 -3.63 -14.81
C LEU A 86 -18.43 -2.34 -14.17
N ASN A 87 -19.10 -1.93 -13.09
CA ASN A 87 -18.71 -0.78 -12.29
C ASN A 87 -17.72 -1.18 -11.21
N LEU A 88 -16.73 -0.31 -10.98
CA LEU A 88 -15.81 -0.46 -9.87
C LEU A 88 -16.51 -0.06 -8.56
N LEU A 89 -16.77 -1.03 -7.69
CA LEU A 89 -17.28 -0.77 -6.34
C LEU A 89 -16.11 -0.47 -5.40
N ALA A 90 -15.87 0.82 -5.16
CA ALA A 90 -14.88 1.27 -4.19
C ALA A 90 -15.55 1.54 -2.83
N SER A 91 -14.83 1.26 -1.73
CA SER A 91 -15.29 1.59 -0.37
C SER A 91 -15.19 3.07 -0.05
N GLU A 92 -14.41 3.80 -0.84
CA GLU A 92 -14.18 5.24 -0.73
C GLU A 92 -14.45 5.86 -2.11
N PRO A 93 -14.86 7.14 -2.18
CA PRO A 93 -15.07 7.81 -3.45
C PRO A 93 -13.77 7.81 -4.25
N ILE A 94 -13.83 7.33 -5.49
CA ILE A 94 -12.70 7.43 -6.41
C ILE A 94 -12.47 8.92 -6.66
N PRO A 95 -11.23 9.43 -6.54
CA PRO A 95 -10.97 10.83 -6.79
C PRO A 95 -11.32 11.13 -8.24
N THR A 96 -12.43 11.83 -8.41
CA THR A 96 -12.97 12.22 -9.70
C THR A 96 -12.42 13.59 -9.98
N ILE A 97 -11.66 13.70 -11.06
CA ILE A 97 -11.29 15.00 -11.59
C ILE A 97 -12.48 15.39 -12.49
N ASN A 98 -13.60 15.72 -11.84
CA ASN A 98 -14.75 16.27 -12.53
C ASN A 98 -14.40 17.73 -12.79
N VAL A 99 -14.14 18.08 -14.04
CA VAL A 99 -14.10 19.50 -14.41
C VAL A 99 -15.46 19.87 -14.94
N GLU A 100 -16.17 20.63 -14.12
CA GLU A 100 -17.34 21.38 -14.54
C GLU A 100 -16.88 22.43 -15.56
N TYR A 101 -17.55 22.44 -16.71
CA TYR A 101 -17.37 23.47 -17.72
C TYR A 101 -18.73 23.86 -18.28
N GLN A 102 -18.85 25.09 -18.74
CA GLN A 102 -20.06 25.58 -19.37
C GLN A 102 -19.93 25.41 -20.89
N GLN A 103 -20.82 24.61 -21.48
CA GLN A 103 -20.90 24.44 -22.92
C GLN A 103 -21.94 25.41 -23.49
N LYS A 104 -21.51 26.30 -24.40
CA LYS A 104 -22.41 27.20 -25.13
C LYS A 104 -23.26 26.38 -26.11
N GLN A 105 -24.57 26.52 -26.02
CA GLN A 105 -25.56 25.90 -26.88
C GLN A 105 -25.84 26.77 -28.12
N LYS A 106 -26.48 26.18 -29.13
CA LYS A 106 -26.80 26.87 -30.40
C LYS A 106 -27.76 28.06 -30.21
N ASP A 107 -28.58 28.01 -29.17
CA ASP A 107 -29.51 29.06 -28.76
C ASP A 107 -28.83 30.20 -27.96
N GLY A 108 -27.52 30.10 -27.71
CA GLY A 108 -26.76 31.08 -26.93
C GLY A 108 -26.75 30.84 -25.41
N THR A 109 -27.50 29.84 -24.92
CA THR A 109 -27.50 29.48 -23.48
C THR A 109 -26.26 28.66 -23.11
N TYR A 110 -25.95 28.58 -21.81
CA TYR A 110 -24.83 27.78 -21.30
C TYR A 110 -25.36 26.59 -20.49
N LYS A 111 -24.90 25.38 -20.81
CA LYS A 111 -25.18 24.16 -20.06
C LYS A 111 -23.98 23.79 -19.20
N SER A 112 -24.19 23.60 -17.90
CA SER A 112 -23.19 22.98 -17.03
C SER A 112 -23.00 21.52 -17.44
N CYS A 113 -21.79 21.20 -17.90
CA CYS A 113 -21.38 19.87 -18.30
C CYS A 113 -20.24 19.41 -17.38
N VAL A 114 -20.25 18.15 -16.99
CA VAL A 114 -19.10 17.54 -16.30
C VAL A 114 -18.29 16.81 -17.37
N ARG A 115 -17.07 17.28 -17.63
CA ARG A 115 -16.11 16.48 -18.38
C ARG A 115 -15.41 15.56 -17.39
N GLU A 116 -15.58 14.27 -17.58
CA GLU A 116 -14.78 13.27 -16.90
C GLU A 116 -13.33 13.42 -17.40
N GLN A 117 -12.43 14.03 -16.61
CA GLN A 117 -11.04 14.11 -17.07
C GLN A 117 -10.31 12.79 -16.85
N SER A 118 -9.41 12.52 -17.79
CA SER A 118 -8.35 11.54 -17.70
C SER A 118 -7.41 11.89 -16.53
N TRP A 119 -6.99 10.87 -15.80
CA TRP A 119 -5.95 10.99 -14.79
C TRP A 119 -4.62 11.44 -15.40
N ASN A 120 -3.93 12.43 -14.85
CA ASN A 120 -2.66 12.92 -15.44
C ASN A 120 -1.45 12.01 -15.15
N ALA A 121 -1.63 10.99 -14.30
CA ALA A 121 -0.58 10.03 -13.91
C ALA A 121 -1.05 8.59 -14.08
N GLU A 122 -0.10 7.67 -14.23
CA GLU A 122 -0.37 6.23 -14.28
C GLU A 122 -1.04 5.76 -12.99
N THR A 123 -2.09 4.96 -13.12
CA THR A 123 -2.85 4.43 -11.97
C THR A 123 -2.47 2.98 -11.72
N GLN A 124 -2.74 2.47 -10.52
CA GLN A 124 -2.41 1.08 -10.18
C GLN A 124 -3.54 0.40 -9.42
N LEU A 125 -3.72 -0.89 -9.68
CA LEU A 125 -4.54 -1.76 -8.85
C LEU A 125 -3.63 -2.69 -8.05
N VAL A 126 -3.62 -2.53 -6.73
CA VAL A 126 -2.73 -3.27 -5.82
C VAL A 126 -3.54 -4.29 -5.02
N TYR A 127 -3.16 -5.55 -5.08
CA TYR A 127 -3.68 -6.60 -4.22
C TYR A 127 -2.75 -6.79 -3.02
N ASP A 128 -3.21 -6.46 -1.81
CA ASP A 128 -2.50 -6.75 -0.54
C ASP A 128 -3.43 -7.47 0.43
N LYS A 129 -2.99 -8.63 0.95
CA LYS A 129 -3.69 -9.41 1.98
C LYS A 129 -5.19 -9.60 1.71
N LYS A 130 -5.56 -9.99 0.48
CA LYS A 130 -6.96 -10.24 0.06
C LYS A 130 -7.82 -8.99 -0.07
N ARG A 131 -7.20 -7.81 -0.16
CA ARG A 131 -7.88 -6.55 -0.43
C ARG A 131 -7.29 -5.96 -1.71
N TRP A 132 -8.16 -5.38 -2.51
CA TRP A 132 -7.77 -4.61 -3.68
C TRP A 132 -7.76 -3.14 -3.32
N PHE A 133 -6.72 -2.44 -3.75
CA PHE A 133 -6.53 -1.01 -3.56
C PHE A 133 -6.43 -0.35 -4.92
N ALA A 134 -7.25 0.67 -5.11
CA ALA A 134 -7.20 1.56 -6.24
C ALA A 134 -6.22 2.70 -5.91
N VAL A 135 -5.11 2.79 -6.63
CA VAL A 135 -4.05 3.78 -6.37
C VAL A 135 -4.06 4.81 -7.47
N PHE A 136 -4.31 6.05 -7.06
CA PHE A 136 -4.44 7.21 -7.93
C PHE A 136 -3.44 8.29 -7.50
N PRO A 137 -2.32 8.46 -8.22
CA PRO A 137 -1.27 9.39 -7.80
C PRO A 137 -1.68 10.85 -8.03
N LYS A 138 -2.08 11.55 -6.98
CA LYS A 138 -2.38 12.99 -7.04
C LYS A 138 -1.10 13.80 -6.86
N GLU A 139 -0.89 14.82 -7.69
CA GLU A 139 0.14 15.82 -7.45
C GLU A 139 -0.15 16.50 -6.10
N PHE A 140 0.85 16.52 -5.23
CA PHE A 140 0.76 17.15 -3.93
C PHE A 140 1.71 18.33 -3.87
N LYS A 141 1.16 19.53 -3.69
CA LYS A 141 1.93 20.75 -3.46
C LYS A 141 1.97 20.96 -1.94
N PRO A 142 3.15 20.86 -1.30
CA PRO A 142 3.25 21.04 0.13
C PRO A 142 2.94 22.50 0.51
N GLU A 143 2.13 22.68 1.55
CA GLU A 143 1.91 23.99 2.15
C GLU A 143 2.98 24.24 3.22
N SER A 144 3.60 25.42 3.19
CA SER A 144 4.52 25.84 4.25
C SER A 144 3.73 26.35 5.45
N SER A 145 3.94 25.74 6.63
CA SER A 145 3.41 26.28 7.88
C SER A 145 4.15 27.56 8.28
N LYS A 146 3.41 28.56 8.76
CA LYS A 146 3.95 29.80 9.34
C LYS A 146 4.18 29.70 10.86
N SER A 147 3.87 28.55 11.46
CA SER A 147 4.05 28.33 12.89
C SER A 147 5.49 28.64 13.31
N GLN A 148 5.67 29.10 14.55
CA GLN A 148 6.97 29.32 15.20
C GLN A 148 7.16 28.39 16.41
N SER A 149 6.19 27.51 16.69
CA SER A 149 6.23 26.64 17.87
C SER A 149 7.19 25.47 17.67
N ILE A 150 7.66 24.95 18.80
CA ILE A 150 8.66 23.89 18.89
C ILE A 150 8.10 22.80 19.78
N ILE A 151 8.38 21.53 19.47
CA ILE A 151 8.04 20.41 20.35
C ILE A 151 9.18 19.40 20.41
N ALA A 152 9.47 18.92 21.61
CA ALA A 152 10.32 17.76 21.83
C ALA A 152 9.47 16.53 22.11
N LEU A 153 9.74 15.43 21.41
CA LEU A 153 8.99 14.19 21.51
C LEU A 153 9.79 13.14 22.25
N ASP A 154 9.11 12.25 22.97
CA ASP A 154 9.67 11.05 23.56
C ASP A 154 8.75 9.86 23.27
N PRO A 155 9.17 8.89 22.45
CA PRO A 155 8.38 7.70 22.16
C PRO A 155 8.37 6.76 23.37
N GLY A 156 7.16 6.39 23.82
CA GLY A 156 6.95 5.56 25.00
C GLY A 156 6.22 4.25 24.71
N VAL A 157 6.16 3.38 25.73
CA VAL A 157 5.37 2.13 25.68
C VAL A 157 3.94 2.34 26.22
N ARG A 158 3.76 3.21 27.22
CA ARG A 158 2.47 3.46 27.89
C ARG A 158 1.62 4.49 27.14
N SER A 159 2.26 5.58 26.76
CA SER A 159 1.79 6.55 25.77
C SER A 159 2.62 6.30 24.52
N PHE A 160 1.97 6.24 23.34
CA PHE A 160 2.67 6.02 22.07
C PHE A 160 3.73 7.09 21.84
N LEU A 161 3.41 8.34 22.16
CA LEU A 161 4.30 9.48 22.04
C LEU A 161 3.95 10.50 23.12
N THR A 162 4.93 10.98 23.86
CA THR A 162 4.76 12.11 24.78
C THR A 162 5.53 13.30 24.20
N GLY A 163 4.89 14.47 24.13
CA GLY A 163 5.51 15.69 23.63
C GLY A 163 5.55 16.79 24.67
N PHE A 164 6.58 17.63 24.66
CA PHE A 164 6.67 18.85 25.46
C PHE A 164 6.98 20.04 24.55
N ASP A 165 6.13 21.06 24.57
CA ASP A 165 6.24 22.24 23.70
C ASP A 165 6.86 23.47 24.37
N GLY A 166 7.33 23.32 25.61
CA GLY A 166 7.85 24.41 26.45
C GLY A 166 6.86 24.87 27.52
N GLU A 167 5.55 24.65 27.31
CA GLU A 167 4.50 25.06 28.24
C GLU A 167 3.74 23.86 28.81
N LYS A 168 3.41 22.89 27.97
CA LYS A 168 2.56 21.74 28.34
C LYS A 168 3.12 20.41 27.83
N PHE A 169 2.72 19.36 28.55
CA PHE A 169 2.90 17.99 28.11
C PHE A 169 1.68 17.51 27.30
N VAL A 170 1.94 16.82 26.20
CA VAL A 170 0.93 16.21 25.33
C VAL A 170 1.18 14.72 25.26
N ASP A 171 0.33 13.94 25.92
CA ASP A 171 0.33 12.49 25.82
C ASP A 171 -0.54 12.02 24.65
N ILE A 172 0.05 11.26 23.75
CA ILE A 172 -0.62 10.69 22.58
C ILE A 172 -0.73 9.18 22.76
N GLY A 173 -1.94 8.66 22.52
CA GLY A 173 -2.21 7.23 22.52
C GLY A 173 -2.17 6.57 23.90
N GLN A 174 -2.44 7.34 24.96
CA GLN A 174 -2.52 6.81 26.32
C GLN A 174 -3.62 5.73 26.41
N GLY A 175 -3.23 4.51 26.78
CA GLY A 175 -4.15 3.37 26.91
C GLY A 175 -4.54 2.66 25.61
N ASP A 176 -4.18 3.19 24.43
CA ASP A 176 -4.46 2.55 23.14
C ASP A 176 -3.73 1.21 22.97
N ILE A 177 -2.54 1.10 23.58
CA ILE A 177 -1.75 -0.14 23.58
C ILE A 177 -2.53 -1.33 24.18
N THR A 178 -3.40 -1.08 25.17
CA THR A 178 -4.22 -2.13 25.80
C THR A 178 -5.19 -2.76 24.78
N ARG A 179 -5.75 -1.95 23.88
CA ARG A 179 -6.63 -2.45 22.81
C ARG A 179 -5.86 -3.30 21.82
N ILE A 180 -4.66 -2.88 21.41
CA ILE A 180 -3.77 -3.65 20.53
C ILE A 180 -3.40 -4.97 21.19
N PHE A 181 -3.04 -4.94 22.48
CA PHE A 181 -2.68 -6.13 23.25
C PHE A 181 -3.83 -7.15 23.35
N ARG A 182 -5.07 -6.70 23.62
CA ARG A 182 -6.27 -7.57 23.63
C ARG A 182 -6.50 -8.24 22.27
N LEU A 183 -6.31 -7.50 21.17
CA LEU A 183 -6.38 -8.07 19.82
C LEU A 183 -5.27 -9.10 19.60
N GLY A 184 -4.05 -8.82 20.04
CA GLY A 184 -2.91 -9.75 19.99
C GLY A 184 -3.22 -11.09 20.68
N GLN A 185 -3.68 -11.04 21.93
CA GLN A 185 -4.08 -12.25 22.68
C GLN A 185 -5.17 -13.04 21.97
N HIS A 186 -6.17 -12.36 21.39
CA HIS A 186 -7.22 -13.04 20.64
C HIS A 186 -6.67 -13.76 19.40
N ILE A 187 -5.72 -13.14 18.69
CA ILE A 187 -5.04 -13.76 17.55
C ILE A 187 -4.24 -14.99 18.01
N ASP A 188 -3.52 -14.92 19.13
CA ASP A 188 -2.75 -16.06 19.64
C ASP A 188 -3.65 -17.26 19.97
N ARG A 189 -4.83 -17.03 20.57
CA ARG A 189 -5.84 -18.08 20.78
C ARG A 189 -6.31 -18.70 19.46
N LEU A 190 -6.56 -17.88 18.44
CA LEU A 190 -6.95 -18.37 17.10
C LEU A 190 -5.84 -19.16 16.42
N ILE A 191 -4.57 -18.76 16.57
CA ILE A 191 -3.41 -19.51 16.06
C ILE A 191 -3.31 -20.87 16.75
N SER A 192 -3.43 -20.90 18.07
CA SER A 192 -3.43 -22.14 18.84
C SER A 192 -4.54 -23.08 18.36
N HIS A 193 -5.78 -22.57 18.26
CA HIS A 193 -6.91 -23.34 17.75
C HIS A 193 -6.68 -23.86 16.32
N LYS A 194 -6.16 -23.01 15.41
CA LYS A 194 -5.83 -23.42 14.04
C LYS A 194 -4.80 -24.55 14.00
N THR A 195 -3.80 -24.49 14.88
CA THR A 195 -2.68 -25.44 14.93
C THR A 195 -3.15 -26.80 15.45
N ALA A 196 -4.13 -26.82 16.36
CA ALA A 196 -4.76 -28.05 16.84
C ALA A 196 -5.59 -28.77 15.76
N LEU A 197 -6.12 -28.05 14.77
CA LEU A 197 -6.92 -28.62 13.68
C LEU A 197 -6.05 -29.37 12.64
N LYS A 198 -5.79 -30.66 12.87
CA LYS A 198 -4.98 -31.53 11.97
C LYS A 198 -5.83 -32.22 10.89
N GLY A 199 -5.19 -32.86 9.90
CA GLY A 199 -5.89 -33.67 8.88
C GLY A 199 -6.59 -32.88 7.75
N ARG A 200 -6.95 -33.60 6.67
CA ARG A 200 -7.56 -33.03 5.46
C ARG A 200 -8.99 -32.52 5.70
N GLN A 201 -9.75 -33.21 6.56
CA GLN A 201 -11.13 -32.86 6.93
C GLN A 201 -11.28 -31.44 7.49
N HIS A 202 -10.27 -30.93 8.22
CA HIS A 202 -10.31 -29.59 8.79
C HIS A 202 -9.72 -28.50 7.87
N LYS A 203 -9.44 -28.79 6.59
CA LYS A 203 -8.87 -27.83 5.62
C LYS A 203 -9.69 -26.55 5.53
N HIS A 204 -11.01 -26.66 5.36
CA HIS A 204 -11.90 -25.50 5.25
C HIS A 204 -11.98 -24.71 6.56
N LYS A 205 -12.03 -25.39 7.71
CA LYS A 205 -12.02 -24.76 9.03
C LYS A 205 -10.72 -23.97 9.28
N ARG A 206 -9.55 -24.57 8.99
CA ARG A 206 -8.25 -23.89 9.05
C ARG A 206 -8.20 -22.64 8.17
N GLN A 207 -8.76 -22.71 6.95
CA GLN A 207 -8.82 -21.55 6.06
C GLN A 207 -9.71 -20.44 6.61
N ARG A 208 -10.87 -20.76 7.19
CA ARG A 208 -11.76 -19.78 7.84
C ARG A 208 -11.07 -19.10 9.03
N VAL A 209 -10.42 -19.87 9.90
CA VAL A 209 -9.65 -19.33 11.04
C VAL A 209 -8.49 -18.45 10.56
N GLN A 210 -7.76 -18.87 9.51
CA GLN A 210 -6.70 -18.04 8.92
C GLN A 210 -7.23 -16.72 8.34
N LYS A 211 -8.41 -16.72 7.71
CA LYS A 211 -9.05 -15.48 7.24
C LYS A 211 -9.31 -14.54 8.41
N LYS A 212 -9.86 -15.04 9.53
CA LYS A 212 -10.11 -14.24 10.74
C LYS A 212 -8.83 -13.67 11.34
N ILE A 213 -7.78 -14.50 11.46
CA ILE A 213 -6.44 -14.06 11.90
C ILE A 213 -5.94 -12.90 11.02
N ASN A 214 -6.00 -13.06 9.70
CA ASN A 214 -5.54 -12.02 8.77
C ASN A 214 -6.34 -10.71 8.93
N SER A 215 -7.67 -10.79 9.10
CA SER A 215 -8.51 -9.61 9.33
C SER A 215 -8.14 -8.87 10.61
N LEU A 216 -7.83 -9.59 11.69
CA LEU A 216 -7.40 -8.98 12.95
C LEU A 216 -6.01 -8.33 12.83
N LEU A 217 -5.08 -8.95 12.11
CA LEU A 217 -3.77 -8.34 11.82
C LEU A 217 -3.86 -7.10 10.94
N ILE A 218 -4.80 -7.09 10.01
CA ILE A 218 -5.11 -5.89 9.23
C ILE A 218 -5.66 -4.82 10.16
N ARG A 219 -6.58 -5.16 11.08
CA ARG A 219 -7.13 -4.22 12.05
C ARG A 219 -6.04 -3.60 12.94
N ILE A 220 -5.13 -4.41 13.49
CA ILE A 220 -4.00 -3.89 14.29
C ILE A 220 -3.16 -2.91 13.47
N ARG A 221 -2.78 -3.28 12.24
CA ARG A 221 -2.02 -2.38 11.36
C ARG A 221 -2.78 -1.08 11.07
N ASN A 222 -4.06 -1.16 10.74
CA ASN A 222 -4.87 0.02 10.45
C ASN A 222 -4.96 0.96 11.67
N LEU A 223 -5.07 0.42 12.90
CA LEU A 223 -5.08 1.23 14.12
C LEU A 223 -3.73 1.95 14.34
N ILE A 224 -2.61 1.24 14.13
CA ILE A 224 -1.27 1.83 14.22
C ILE A 224 -1.09 2.91 13.15
N ASP A 225 -1.38 2.59 11.89
CA ASP A 225 -1.25 3.51 10.76
C ASP A 225 -2.11 4.77 10.95
N GLU A 226 -3.31 4.62 11.51
CA GLU A 226 -4.21 5.73 11.82
C GLU A 226 -3.59 6.69 12.83
N VAL A 227 -3.09 6.16 13.96
CA VAL A 227 -2.42 6.97 15.00
C VAL A 227 -1.20 7.67 14.40
N HIS A 228 -0.29 6.95 13.74
CA HIS A 228 0.91 7.53 13.16
C HIS A 228 0.59 8.65 12.16
N LYS A 229 -0.40 8.45 11.27
CA LYS A 229 -0.79 9.45 10.27
C LYS A 229 -1.42 10.69 10.89
N LYS A 230 -2.31 10.50 11.87
CA LYS A 230 -2.94 11.62 12.58
C LYS A 230 -1.91 12.43 13.36
N VAL A 231 -0.99 11.76 14.04
CA VAL A 231 0.10 12.40 14.79
C VAL A 231 1.04 13.14 13.85
N ALA A 232 1.48 12.53 12.76
CA ALA A 232 2.32 13.20 11.77
C ALA A 232 1.63 14.45 11.18
N LYS A 233 0.33 14.35 10.86
CA LYS A 233 -0.43 15.50 10.35
C LYS A 233 -0.56 16.60 11.41
N TRP A 234 -0.89 16.25 12.65
CA TRP A 234 -0.97 17.21 13.76
C TRP A 234 0.38 17.91 13.99
N LEU A 235 1.45 17.14 14.17
CA LEU A 235 2.80 17.67 14.40
C LEU A 235 3.25 18.64 13.30
N THR A 236 3.08 18.25 12.03
CA THR A 236 3.49 19.07 10.87
C THR A 236 2.59 20.27 10.60
N THR A 237 1.38 20.30 11.19
CA THR A 237 0.48 21.45 11.08
C THR A 237 0.76 22.45 12.20
N GLU A 238 0.91 21.96 13.43
CA GLU A 238 1.03 22.81 14.62
C GLU A 238 2.45 23.34 14.86
N TYR A 239 3.49 22.53 14.62
CA TYR A 239 4.87 22.85 15.02
C TYR A 239 5.81 23.09 13.84
N ARG A 240 6.72 24.05 14.01
CA ARG A 240 7.77 24.39 13.04
C ARG A 240 8.98 23.48 13.19
N VAL A 241 9.39 23.24 14.42
CA VAL A 241 10.57 22.43 14.76
C VAL A 241 10.13 21.29 15.67
N ILE A 242 10.44 20.07 15.24
CA ILE A 242 10.09 18.85 15.98
C ILE A 242 11.41 18.15 16.33
N PHE A 243 11.74 18.09 17.62
CA PHE A 243 12.86 17.29 18.10
C PHE A 243 12.41 15.85 18.29
N ILE A 244 13.05 14.94 17.55
CA ILE A 244 12.84 13.50 17.66
C ILE A 244 14.13 12.90 18.24
N PRO A 245 14.06 12.20 19.38
CA PRO A 245 15.23 11.60 20.00
C PRO A 245 15.73 10.46 19.14
N THR A 246 17.03 10.21 19.21
CA THR A 246 17.63 9.00 18.62
C THR A 246 17.09 7.77 19.33
N PHE A 247 16.22 7.04 18.65
CA PHE A 247 15.58 5.86 19.21
C PHE A 247 16.35 4.59 18.81
N GLU A 248 17.15 4.05 19.73
CA GLU A 248 17.95 2.81 19.60
C GLU A 248 17.08 1.54 19.63
N SER A 249 16.03 1.50 18.81
CA SER A 249 15.07 0.39 18.70
C SER A 249 15.74 -0.96 18.44
N SER A 250 16.86 -0.98 17.73
CA SER A 250 17.67 -2.17 17.46
C SER A 250 18.24 -2.81 18.73
N GLN A 251 18.66 -2.00 19.72
CA GLN A 251 19.19 -2.47 21.01
C GLN A 251 18.08 -2.86 21.99
N MET A 252 16.93 -2.18 21.94
CA MET A 252 15.76 -2.53 22.78
C MET A 252 15.08 -3.84 22.36
N VAL A 253 15.20 -4.24 21.09
CA VAL A 253 14.71 -5.51 20.55
C VAL A 253 15.81 -6.59 20.51
N ALA A 254 17.08 -6.20 20.69
CA ALA A 254 18.19 -7.14 20.77
C ALA A 254 18.02 -8.06 21.97
N LYS A 255 18.08 -9.36 21.70
CA LYS A 255 18.04 -10.41 22.72
C LYS A 255 19.21 -10.21 23.66
N SER A 256 18.94 -9.76 24.88
CA SER A 256 19.91 -9.82 25.97
C SER A 256 20.47 -11.25 26.07
N GLY A 257 21.79 -11.35 26.21
CA GLY A 257 22.60 -12.51 25.86
C GLY A 257 22.17 -13.86 26.45
N LYS A 258 22.60 -14.95 25.78
CA LYS A 258 22.58 -16.37 26.19
C LYS A 258 21.29 -16.98 26.75
N LYS A 259 20.19 -16.24 26.98
CA LYS A 259 18.86 -16.80 27.24
C LYS A 259 18.08 -16.84 25.95
N LYS A 260 18.19 -17.95 25.21
CA LYS A 260 17.19 -18.29 24.18
C LYS A 260 15.83 -18.31 24.87
N ARG A 261 14.97 -17.37 24.50
CA ARG A 261 13.57 -17.29 24.93
C ARG A 261 12.93 -18.67 24.73
N LYS A 262 12.49 -19.34 25.82
CA LYS A 262 11.82 -20.65 25.80
C LYS A 262 10.35 -20.50 25.33
N LEU A 263 10.15 -20.03 24.11
CA LEU A 263 8.84 -20.00 23.48
C LEU A 263 8.96 -20.73 22.14
N ASN A 264 8.23 -21.85 22.02
CA ASN A 264 8.28 -22.73 20.85
C ASN A 264 7.48 -22.19 19.65
N SER A 265 6.89 -20.99 19.73
CA SER A 265 6.09 -20.39 18.66
C SER A 265 6.38 -18.90 18.49
N LYS A 266 6.33 -18.43 17.24
CA LYS A 266 6.48 -17.02 16.89
C LYS A 266 5.26 -16.25 17.41
N THR A 267 5.43 -15.45 18.46
CA THR A 267 4.47 -14.43 18.85
C THR A 267 4.51 -13.26 17.87
N TYR A 268 3.40 -12.53 17.75
CA TYR A 268 3.43 -11.25 17.06
C TYR A 268 4.39 -10.31 17.80
N PRO A 269 5.35 -9.67 17.11
CA PRO A 269 6.12 -8.62 17.72
C PRO A 269 5.13 -7.53 18.17
N ASN A 270 5.24 -7.10 19.42
CA ASN A 270 4.76 -5.77 19.77
C ASN A 270 5.60 -4.82 18.92
N VAL A 271 4.96 -4.20 17.94
CA VAL A 271 5.61 -3.34 16.96
C VAL A 271 5.79 -1.98 17.64
N ALA A 272 7.03 -1.60 17.87
CA ALA A 272 7.45 -0.22 18.07
C ALA A 272 7.28 0.56 16.74
#